data_AF-A0A095G1Q5-F1
#
_entry.id   AF-A0A095G1Q5-F1
#
_cell.length_a   1.000
_cell.length_b   1.000
_cell.length_c   1.000
_cell.angle_alpha   90.00
_cell.angle_beta   90.00
_cell.angle_gamma   90.00
#
_symmetry.space_group_name_H-M   'P 1'
#
loop_
_entity.id
_entity.type
_entity.pdbx_description
1 polymer ?
#
loop_
_entity_poly.entity_id
_entity_poly.type
_entity_poly.pdbx_seq_one_letter_code
_entity_poly.pdbx_strand_id
1 'polypeptide(L)'
;MSPFAWTLVQALGWALIHLAWKGALIGVTTALSLRLMHNASPQSRYALLCLSLLLCLVIPVLDVYRGIEAASQPSGWFRATDSLIVSTKHTPDAFTIETVLPWLVAAWLVGVAAMACRLAAGLLWVRRIGDAFADWPDPRWQNYVSALAARCGLSRPVTLCVATHLTSPLTIGWWRPLVLVPAALLTRIPPDLLEAVLAHEIAHIRRADYLVNLPQSVIEALLFFHPAVWWLSQQMRIERECVADQIAGTLIQSPRRLALALEQLDALQSTSAGYAPVAQSARGGQLLDRIRRLCHPVPPSPHRVAYVPAIIVGFVTLCVVAQTMWQAPMSQHAAGILPVGLLASNHVVVIDDNSGRVLFQKRPDDIVPIASLTKLMTAMVVLDARPDMNRTIRIDASDAEALRPSRTGLPVGASLPLDAVLQLALMSSNNSAAYALAHDYPGGFPAFQSAMRAKIAALGLKHTTIEEPTGLSPLNTSTASDVSVMVNAAARYPAIARATTAPRSVVPIDGQLVEYQNTNPLVGQKGWDIALSKTGFTDAAGRCLIMRLRSVGDSVTMVFLDAGTAAFPARDAINIRRLLLARKLA
;
A
#
# COMPACT_ATOMS: atom_id res chain seq x y z
N MET A 1 17.63 -10.66 -0.49
CA MET A 1 17.53 -9.33 -1.15
C MET A 1 18.09 -8.29 -0.20
N SER A 2 18.81 -7.28 -0.69
CA SER A 2 19.22 -6.14 0.14
C SER A 2 17.98 -5.38 0.65
N PRO A 3 18.05 -4.64 1.77
CA PRO A 3 16.94 -3.82 2.27
C PRO A 3 16.40 -2.86 1.18
N PHE A 4 17.32 -2.25 0.43
CA PHE A 4 16.97 -1.42 -0.73
C PHE A 4 16.22 -2.20 -1.81
N ALA A 5 16.67 -3.41 -2.16
CA ALA A 5 15.98 -4.23 -3.17
C ALA A 5 14.58 -4.66 -2.70
N TRP A 6 14.39 -4.91 -1.41
CA TRP A 6 13.06 -5.19 -0.84
C TRP A 6 12.13 -4.00 -0.97
N THR A 7 12.57 -2.82 -0.51
CA THR A 7 11.81 -1.57 -0.65
C THR A 7 11.48 -1.26 -2.11
N LEU A 8 12.44 -1.45 -3.02
CA LEU A 8 12.23 -1.24 -4.44
C LEU A 8 11.16 -2.19 -5.01
N VAL A 9 11.19 -3.47 -4.64
CA VAL A 9 10.18 -4.45 -5.08
C VAL A 9 8.81 -4.11 -4.52
N GLN A 10 8.71 -3.68 -3.26
CA GLN A 10 7.44 -3.26 -2.66
C GLN A 10 6.89 -1.99 -3.34
N ALA A 11 7.73 -0.99 -3.59
CA ALA A 11 7.36 0.23 -4.30
C ALA A 11 6.90 -0.05 -5.74
N LEU A 12 7.63 -0.92 -6.45
CA LEU A 12 7.24 -1.38 -7.80
C LEU A 12 5.91 -2.15 -7.78
N GLY A 13 5.71 -3.04 -6.82
CA GLY A 13 4.48 -3.81 -6.68
C GLY A 13 3.24 -2.93 -6.52
N TRP A 14 3.31 -1.96 -5.60
CA TRP A 14 2.22 -0.99 -5.41
C TRP A 14 2.01 -0.08 -6.63
N ALA A 15 3.09 0.37 -7.28
CA ALA A 15 2.99 1.16 -8.50
C ALA A 15 2.29 0.39 -9.63
N LEU A 16 2.55 -0.91 -9.79
CA LEU A 16 1.87 -1.77 -10.76
C LEU A 16 0.37 -1.91 -10.48
N ILE A 17 -0.02 -2.07 -9.22
CA ILE A 17 -1.45 -2.12 -8.82
C ILE A 17 -2.13 -0.79 -9.12
N HIS A 18 -1.53 0.33 -8.71
CA HIS A 18 -2.08 1.66 -8.96
C HIS A 18 -2.17 1.98 -10.45
N LEU A 19 -1.21 1.52 -11.24
CA LEU A 19 -1.22 1.72 -12.69
C LEU A 19 -2.45 1.11 -13.36
N ALA A 20 -3.02 0.01 -12.82
CA ALA A 20 -4.19 -0.62 -13.41
C ALA A 20 -5.39 0.34 -13.54
N TRP A 21 -5.70 1.11 -12.49
CA TRP A 21 -6.81 2.06 -12.54
C TRP A 21 -6.38 3.44 -13.07
N LYS A 22 -5.16 3.89 -12.77
CA LYS A 22 -4.64 5.19 -13.26
C LYS A 22 -4.50 5.19 -14.79
N GLY A 23 -3.94 4.12 -15.35
CA GLY A 23 -3.81 3.96 -16.80
C GLY A 23 -5.16 3.83 -17.50
N ALA A 24 -6.14 3.14 -16.89
CA ALA A 24 -7.50 3.08 -17.41
C ALA A 24 -8.17 4.47 -17.45
N LEU A 25 -8.00 5.27 -16.40
CA LEU A 25 -8.53 6.63 -16.34
C LEU A 25 -7.91 7.53 -17.42
N ILE A 26 -6.58 7.45 -17.62
CA ILE A 26 -5.91 8.15 -18.72
C ILE A 26 -6.49 7.70 -20.07
N GLY A 27 -6.64 6.39 -20.30
CA GLY A 27 -7.21 5.87 -21.55
C GLY A 27 -8.62 6.41 -21.84
N VAL A 28 -9.51 6.37 -20.84
CA VAL A 28 -10.90 6.85 -20.98
C VAL A 28 -10.93 8.36 -21.24
N THR A 29 -10.15 9.14 -20.51
CA THR A 29 -10.11 10.60 -20.68
C THR A 29 -9.55 10.99 -22.04
N THR A 30 -8.50 10.32 -22.51
CA THR A 30 -7.97 10.50 -23.87
C THR A 30 -9.00 10.11 -24.93
N ALA A 31 -9.75 9.02 -24.74
CA ALA A 31 -10.82 8.63 -25.67
C ALA A 31 -11.93 9.68 -25.79
N LEU A 32 -12.36 10.25 -24.65
CA LEU A 32 -13.33 11.34 -24.62
C LEU A 32 -12.76 12.60 -25.31
N SER A 33 -11.52 12.96 -24.99
CA SER A 33 -10.85 14.09 -25.62
C SER A 33 -10.70 13.92 -27.13
N LEU A 34 -10.38 12.72 -27.62
CA LEU A 34 -10.31 12.45 -29.07
C LEU A 34 -11.66 12.57 -29.76
N ARG A 35 -12.77 12.21 -29.08
CA ARG A 35 -14.13 12.43 -29.61
C ARG A 35 -14.45 13.92 -29.71
N LEU A 36 -14.06 14.72 -28.71
CA LEU A 36 -14.21 16.18 -28.77
C LEU A 36 -13.32 16.81 -29.84
N MET A 37 -12.17 16.20 -30.12
CA MET A 37 -11.23 16.61 -31.17
C MET A 37 -11.52 16.00 -32.54
N HIS A 38 -12.74 15.55 -32.82
CA HIS A 38 -13.06 14.88 -34.10
C HIS A 38 -12.76 15.75 -35.34
N ASN A 39 -12.86 17.09 -35.22
CA ASN A 39 -12.55 18.07 -36.26
C ASN A 39 -11.13 18.69 -36.16
N ALA A 40 -10.33 18.25 -35.19
CA ALA A 40 -8.96 18.73 -35.04
C ALA A 40 -8.02 18.07 -36.08
N SER A 41 -6.89 18.71 -36.34
CA SER A 41 -5.90 18.15 -37.25
C SER A 41 -5.32 16.82 -36.71
N PRO A 42 -4.92 15.89 -37.61
CA PRO A 42 -4.29 14.63 -37.20
C PRO A 42 -3.06 14.85 -36.30
N GLN A 43 -2.30 15.94 -36.53
CA GLN A 43 -1.13 16.29 -35.73
C GLN A 43 -1.49 16.60 -34.27
N SER A 44 -2.59 17.33 -34.03
CA SER A 44 -3.03 17.65 -32.67
C SER A 44 -3.53 16.41 -31.92
N ARG A 45 -4.26 15.52 -32.60
CA ARG A 45 -4.74 14.25 -32.04
C ARG A 45 -3.57 13.32 -31.73
N TYR A 46 -2.59 13.25 -32.62
CA TYR A 46 -1.34 12.52 -32.41
C TYR A 46 -0.55 13.07 -31.21
N ALA A 47 -0.43 14.39 -31.07
CA ALA A 47 0.27 15.01 -29.94
C ALA A 47 -0.40 14.68 -28.59
N LEU A 48 -1.75 14.70 -28.52
CA LEU A 48 -2.49 14.30 -27.33
C LEU A 48 -2.22 12.83 -26.96
N LEU A 49 -2.20 11.95 -27.95
CA LEU A 49 -1.91 10.53 -27.75
C LEU A 49 -0.48 10.30 -27.25
N CYS A 50 0.52 11.00 -27.82
CA CYS A 50 1.90 10.97 -27.34
C CYS A 50 2.00 11.40 -25.87
N LEU A 51 1.33 12.51 -25.51
CA LEU A 51 1.30 12.99 -24.13
C LEU A 51 0.64 11.96 -23.19
N SER A 52 -0.49 11.40 -23.60
CA SER A 52 -1.23 10.41 -22.80
C SER A 52 -0.41 9.14 -22.56
N LEU A 53 0.30 8.66 -23.60
CA LEU A 53 1.18 7.51 -23.49
C LEU A 53 2.38 7.80 -22.57
N LEU A 54 2.99 8.98 -22.67
CA LEU A 54 4.07 9.40 -21.80
C LEU A 54 3.62 9.47 -20.33
N LEU A 55 2.42 9.97 -20.06
CA LEU A 55 1.86 10.03 -18.71
C LEU A 55 1.65 8.65 -18.09
N CYS A 56 1.26 7.65 -18.90
CA CYS A 56 1.17 6.26 -18.46
C CYS A 56 2.53 5.69 -17.98
N LEU A 57 3.65 6.24 -18.45
CA LEU A 57 4.99 5.87 -17.98
C LEU A 57 5.44 6.72 -16.78
N VAL A 58 5.24 8.04 -16.84
CA VAL A 58 5.76 8.96 -15.83
C VAL A 58 5.09 8.78 -14.47
N ILE A 59 3.77 8.55 -14.43
CA ILE A 59 3.03 8.42 -13.17
C ILE A 59 3.53 7.23 -12.33
N PRO A 60 3.66 6.00 -12.85
CA PRO A 60 4.25 4.89 -12.11
C PRO A 60 5.68 5.14 -11.64
N VAL A 61 6.51 5.81 -12.45
CA VAL A 61 7.87 6.16 -12.04
C VAL A 61 7.87 7.10 -10.84
N LEU A 62 6.96 8.08 -10.82
CA LEU A 62 6.77 8.97 -9.67
C LEU A 62 6.24 8.21 -8.44
N ASP A 63 5.32 7.26 -8.62
CA ASP A 63 4.83 6.41 -7.52
C ASP A 63 5.98 5.58 -6.90
N VAL A 64 6.84 4.98 -7.73
CA VAL A 64 8.02 4.23 -7.27
C VAL A 64 9.00 5.14 -6.55
N TYR A 65 9.31 6.30 -7.12
CA TYR A 65 10.21 7.28 -6.52
C TYR A 65 9.73 7.69 -5.12
N ARG A 66 8.44 7.98 -4.97
CA ARG A 66 7.86 8.29 -3.65
C ARG A 66 7.84 7.09 -2.71
N GLY A 67 7.57 5.89 -3.21
CA GLY A 67 7.64 4.68 -2.40
C GLY A 67 9.04 4.47 -1.81
N ILE A 68 10.08 4.79 -2.57
CA ILE A 68 11.48 4.75 -2.13
C ILE A 68 11.80 5.94 -1.20
N GLU A 69 11.37 7.16 -1.53
CA GLU A 69 11.61 8.35 -0.72
C GLU A 69 10.95 8.25 0.66
N ALA A 70 9.69 7.81 0.71
CA ALA A 70 8.96 7.57 1.96
C ALA A 70 9.63 6.50 2.84
N ALA A 71 10.30 5.53 2.22
CA ALA A 71 11.11 4.53 2.92
C ALA A 71 12.49 5.06 3.37
N SER A 72 12.97 6.12 2.71
CA SER A 72 14.30 6.70 2.91
C SER A 72 14.31 7.90 3.86
N GLN A 73 13.16 8.52 4.12
CA GLN A 73 13.06 9.59 5.11
C GLN A 73 13.17 8.99 6.52
N PRO A 74 14.21 9.33 7.29
CA PRO A 74 14.23 8.99 8.70
C PRO A 74 13.07 9.74 9.36
N SER A 75 12.15 9.00 9.98
CA SER A 75 11.14 9.57 10.86
C SER A 75 11.85 10.49 11.86
N GLY A 76 11.67 11.80 11.68
CA GLY A 76 12.37 12.82 12.46
C GLY A 76 12.16 12.64 13.96
N TRP A 77 13.27 12.75 14.69
CA TRP A 77 13.41 13.00 16.14
C TRP A 77 13.62 11.86 17.13
N PHE A 78 14.28 10.75 16.80
CA PHE A 78 15.01 10.00 17.84
C PHE A 78 16.38 9.52 17.35
N ARG A 79 17.44 9.98 18.05
CA ARG A 79 18.83 9.59 17.85
C ARG A 79 18.98 8.08 18.04
N ALA A 80 19.56 7.44 17.04
CA ALA A 80 20.11 6.10 17.13
C ALA A 80 21.33 6.10 18.06
N THR A 81 21.25 5.33 19.14
CA THR A 81 22.38 4.56 19.66
C THR A 81 21.81 3.22 20.14
N ASP A 82 22.41 2.16 19.62
CA ASP A 82 22.16 0.73 19.90
C ASP A 82 20.88 0.11 19.33
N SER A 83 20.89 -0.15 18.03
CA SER A 83 20.15 -1.30 17.49
C SER A 83 21.13 -2.25 16.79
N LEU A 84 21.54 -3.28 17.54
CA LEU A 84 22.10 -4.50 16.99
C LEU A 84 21.01 -5.16 16.14
N ILE A 85 21.24 -5.17 14.84
CA ILE A 85 20.38 -5.77 13.82
C ILE A 85 20.50 -7.30 13.95
N VAL A 86 19.42 -7.95 14.39
CA VAL A 86 19.26 -9.40 14.23
C VAL A 86 18.17 -9.66 13.20
N SER A 87 18.59 -10.30 12.11
CA SER A 87 17.75 -10.73 11.00
C SER A 87 16.86 -11.90 11.44
N THR A 88 15.56 -11.67 11.64
CA THR A 88 14.62 -12.74 11.95
C THR A 88 14.21 -13.48 10.68
N LYS A 89 14.51 -14.78 10.65
CA LYS A 89 14.03 -15.72 9.64
C LYS A 89 12.49 -15.81 9.69
N HIS A 90 11.86 -15.69 8.53
CA HIS A 90 10.42 -15.82 8.29
C HIS A 90 9.80 -17.07 8.95
N THR A 91 8.64 -16.90 9.60
CA THR A 91 7.65 -17.97 9.84
C THR A 91 6.35 -17.62 9.09
N PRO A 92 5.58 -18.60 8.58
CA PRO A 92 4.77 -18.40 7.37
C PRO A 92 3.31 -17.97 7.62
N ASP A 93 2.84 -17.16 6.65
CA ASP A 93 1.50 -17.06 6.05
C ASP A 93 0.28 -16.65 6.90
N ALA A 94 0.16 -15.34 7.13
CA ALA A 94 -1.12 -14.66 6.90
C ALA A 94 -1.05 -14.01 5.52
N PHE A 95 -2.01 -14.30 4.63
CA PHE A 95 -2.05 -13.72 3.28
C PHE A 95 -2.27 -12.21 3.36
N THR A 96 -1.19 -11.44 3.25
CA THR A 96 -1.24 -9.98 3.06
C THR A 96 -0.83 -9.67 1.62
N ILE A 97 -1.40 -8.62 1.02
CA ILE A 97 -1.11 -8.22 -0.37
C ILE A 97 0.40 -8.05 -0.58
N GLU A 98 1.13 -7.58 0.44
CA GLU A 98 2.59 -7.42 0.46
C GLU A 98 3.39 -8.70 0.24
N THR A 99 2.85 -9.87 0.62
CA THR A 99 3.47 -11.18 0.35
C THR A 99 3.34 -11.59 -1.12
N VAL A 100 2.34 -11.05 -1.82
CA VAL A 100 2.07 -11.31 -3.24
C VAL A 100 2.84 -10.33 -4.15
N LEU A 101 3.18 -9.14 -3.65
CA LEU A 101 3.86 -8.10 -4.45
C LEU A 101 5.18 -8.57 -5.10
N PRO A 102 6.08 -9.30 -4.42
CA PRO A 102 7.29 -9.81 -5.07
C PRO A 102 7.00 -10.75 -6.24
N TRP A 103 5.98 -11.61 -6.11
CA TRP A 103 5.55 -12.51 -7.19
C TRP A 103 4.93 -11.75 -8.36
N LEU A 104 4.16 -10.70 -8.08
CA LEU A 104 3.63 -9.80 -9.10
C LEU A 104 4.77 -9.10 -9.87
N VAL A 105 5.77 -8.56 -9.17
CA VAL A 105 6.93 -7.91 -9.79
C VAL A 105 7.76 -8.92 -10.58
N ALA A 106 7.96 -10.13 -10.07
CA ALA A 106 8.67 -11.19 -10.78
C ALA A 106 7.94 -11.59 -12.07
N ALA A 107 6.63 -11.81 -12.02
CA ALA A 107 5.82 -12.11 -13.20
C ALA A 107 5.86 -10.96 -14.23
N TRP A 108 5.81 -9.71 -13.76
CA TRP A 108 5.98 -8.54 -14.60
C TRP A 108 7.36 -8.50 -15.26
N LEU A 109 8.44 -8.73 -14.52
CA LEU A 109 9.81 -8.77 -15.05
C LEU A 109 10.00 -9.85 -16.12
N VAL A 110 9.42 -11.03 -15.94
CA VAL A 110 9.43 -12.10 -16.95
C VAL A 110 8.74 -11.63 -18.23
N GLY A 111 7.58 -10.99 -18.10
CA GLY A 111 6.88 -10.41 -19.25
C GLY A 111 7.68 -9.32 -19.96
N VAL A 112 8.28 -8.39 -19.20
CA VAL A 112 9.15 -7.35 -19.74
C VAL A 112 10.37 -7.95 -20.43
N ALA A 113 11.01 -8.97 -19.86
CA ALA A 113 12.16 -9.64 -20.46
C ALA A 113 11.76 -10.32 -21.78
N ALA A 114 10.62 -11.02 -21.82
CA ALA A 114 10.11 -11.63 -23.05
C ALA A 114 9.84 -10.57 -24.14
N MET A 115 9.22 -9.45 -23.77
CA MET A 115 8.97 -8.34 -24.70
C MET A 115 10.26 -7.65 -25.14
N ALA A 116 11.23 -7.47 -24.24
CA ALA A 116 12.54 -6.89 -24.55
C ALA A 116 13.36 -7.81 -25.47
N CYS A 117 13.34 -9.13 -25.25
CA CYS A 117 13.94 -10.10 -26.15
C CYS A 117 13.29 -10.06 -27.54
N ARG A 118 11.95 -9.97 -27.60
CA ARG A 118 11.22 -9.79 -28.87
C ARG A 118 11.62 -8.49 -29.58
N LEU A 119 11.72 -7.38 -28.84
CA LEU A 119 12.15 -6.09 -29.38
C LEU A 119 13.60 -6.13 -29.87
N ALA A 120 14.51 -6.71 -29.07
CA ALA A 120 15.91 -6.87 -29.43
C ALA A 120 16.09 -7.79 -30.64
N ALA A 121 15.34 -8.90 -30.71
CA ALA A 121 15.31 -9.78 -31.88
C ALA A 121 14.82 -9.01 -33.12
N GLY A 122 13.79 -8.17 -32.98
CA GLY A 122 13.32 -7.28 -34.05
C GLY A 122 14.39 -6.28 -34.51
N LEU A 123 15.09 -5.63 -33.58
CA LEU A 123 16.18 -4.70 -33.89
C LEU A 123 17.39 -5.39 -34.53
N LEU A 124 17.74 -6.60 -34.06
CA LEU A 124 18.82 -7.42 -34.64
C LEU A 124 18.44 -7.94 -36.03
N TRP A 125 17.18 -8.33 -36.24
CA TRP A 125 16.65 -8.70 -37.54
C TRP A 125 16.73 -7.52 -38.51
N VAL A 126 16.29 -6.33 -38.10
CA VAL A 126 16.43 -5.09 -38.89
C VAL A 126 17.90 -4.80 -39.24
N ARG A 127 18.83 -4.92 -38.29
CA ARG A 127 20.27 -4.72 -38.55
C ARG A 127 20.83 -5.74 -39.54
N ARG A 128 20.54 -7.03 -39.34
CA ARG A 128 21.04 -8.11 -40.20
C ARG A 128 20.54 -8.00 -41.63
N ILE A 129 19.28 -7.59 -41.84
CA ILE A 129 18.76 -7.44 -43.20
C ILE A 129 19.21 -6.12 -43.81
N GLY A 130 19.37 -5.05 -43.01
CA GLY A 130 19.96 -3.79 -43.45
C GLY A 130 21.28 -3.95 -44.22
N ASP A 131 22.11 -4.90 -43.81
CA ASP A 131 23.40 -5.22 -44.45
C ASP A 131 23.27 -6.16 -45.67
N ALA A 132 22.11 -6.77 -45.89
CA ALA A 132 21.87 -7.82 -46.90
C ALA A 132 21.01 -7.35 -48.10
N PHE A 133 20.61 -6.08 -48.14
CA PHE A 133 19.80 -5.56 -49.24
C PHE A 133 20.64 -5.15 -50.44
N ALA A 134 20.13 -5.47 -51.64
CA ALA A 134 20.73 -5.03 -52.89
C ALA A 134 20.37 -3.57 -53.18
N ASP A 135 21.33 -2.85 -53.76
CA ASP A 135 21.10 -1.52 -54.32
C ASP A 135 20.00 -1.55 -55.37
N TRP A 136 19.29 -0.43 -55.51
CA TRP A 136 18.25 -0.31 -56.53
C TRP A 136 18.86 -0.42 -57.95
N PRO A 137 18.31 -1.27 -58.84
CA PRO A 137 18.91 -1.52 -60.16
C PRO A 137 18.99 -0.28 -61.07
N ASP A 138 18.03 0.65 -60.94
CA ASP A 138 17.92 1.87 -61.75
C ASP A 138 18.29 3.15 -60.97
N PRO A 139 19.41 3.81 -61.29
CA PRO A 139 19.86 5.05 -60.65
C PRO A 139 18.84 6.21 -60.70
N ARG A 140 17.90 6.21 -61.66
CA ARG A 140 16.89 7.26 -61.80
C ARG A 140 15.98 7.38 -60.57
N TRP A 141 15.63 6.24 -59.98
CA TRP A 141 14.77 6.22 -58.79
C TRP A 141 15.49 6.73 -57.55
N GLN A 142 16.79 6.45 -57.41
CA GLN A 142 17.60 7.03 -56.34
C GLN A 142 17.70 8.56 -56.48
N ASN A 143 17.85 9.08 -57.70
CA ASN A 143 17.83 10.53 -57.94
C ASN A 143 16.46 11.16 -57.63
N TYR A 144 15.37 10.46 -57.97
CA TYR A 144 14.01 10.90 -57.64
C TYR A 144 13.79 11.00 -56.12
N VAL A 145 14.16 9.95 -55.36
CA VAL A 145 14.05 9.94 -53.90
C VAL A 145 14.90 11.05 -53.28
N SER A 146 16.11 11.27 -53.76
CA SER A 146 16.97 12.36 -53.30
C SER A 146 16.34 13.74 -53.56
N ALA A 147 15.75 13.96 -54.74
CA ALA A 147 15.05 15.20 -55.07
C ALA A 147 13.78 15.40 -54.21
N LEU A 148 13.04 14.32 -53.97
CA LEU A 148 11.83 14.32 -53.14
C LEU A 148 12.18 14.60 -51.67
N ALA A 149 13.25 14.00 -51.16
CA ALA A 149 13.79 14.26 -49.83
C ALA A 149 14.21 15.73 -49.67
N ALA A 150 14.90 16.31 -50.67
CA ALA A 150 15.29 17.72 -50.67
C ALA A 150 14.07 18.66 -50.68
N ARG A 151 13.04 18.37 -51.50
CA ARG A 151 11.76 19.11 -51.51
C ARG A 151 11.02 18.99 -50.17
N CYS A 152 11.18 17.87 -49.49
CA CYS A 152 10.66 17.62 -48.15
C CYS A 152 11.58 18.20 -47.05
N GLY A 153 12.60 19.00 -47.38
CA GLY A 153 13.48 19.67 -46.42
C GLY A 153 14.43 18.76 -45.64
N LEU A 154 14.73 17.57 -46.16
CA LEU A 154 15.72 16.67 -45.56
C LEU A 154 17.13 17.06 -46.01
N SER A 155 18.03 17.26 -45.05
CA SER A 155 19.45 17.53 -45.28
C SER A 155 20.31 16.27 -45.37
N ARG A 156 19.74 15.10 -45.04
CA ARG A 156 20.43 13.81 -45.02
C ARG A 156 20.14 13.03 -46.31
N PRO A 157 21.12 12.32 -46.88
CA PRO A 157 20.88 11.45 -48.03
C PRO A 157 19.99 10.26 -47.61
N VAL A 158 18.97 9.99 -48.42
CA VAL A 158 18.05 8.84 -48.26
C VAL A 158 18.43 7.79 -49.28
N THR A 159 18.77 6.58 -48.83
CA THR A 159 19.11 5.45 -49.73
C THR A 159 17.86 4.66 -50.06
N LEU A 160 17.74 4.22 -51.32
CA LEU A 160 16.66 3.38 -51.81
C LEU A 160 17.18 1.98 -52.12
N CYS A 161 16.55 0.95 -51.54
CA CYS A 161 16.93 -0.45 -51.76
C CYS A 161 15.71 -1.33 -52.05
N VAL A 162 15.97 -2.47 -52.71
CA VAL A 162 14.93 -3.46 -53.04
C VAL A 162 15.00 -4.64 -52.08
N ALA A 163 13.84 -5.07 -51.59
CA ALA A 163 13.72 -6.24 -50.73
C ALA A 163 12.88 -7.33 -51.40
N THR A 164 13.39 -8.56 -51.43
CA THR A 164 12.68 -9.72 -52.01
C THR A 164 11.70 -10.39 -51.04
N HIS A 165 11.90 -10.20 -49.73
CA HIS A 165 11.13 -10.88 -48.67
C HIS A 165 10.14 -9.98 -47.92
N LEU A 166 10.00 -8.70 -48.33
CA LEU A 166 9.04 -7.78 -47.70
C LEU A 166 7.68 -7.80 -48.41
N THR A 167 6.60 -7.63 -47.66
CA THR A 167 5.23 -7.53 -48.17
C THR A 167 4.73 -6.09 -48.29
N SER A 168 5.38 -5.15 -47.62
CA SER A 168 5.06 -3.71 -47.65
C SER A 168 6.35 -2.88 -47.70
N PRO A 169 6.28 -1.63 -48.18
CA PRO A 169 7.37 -0.67 -48.03
C PRO A 169 7.73 -0.50 -46.55
N LEU A 170 9.00 -0.23 -46.27
CA LEU A 170 9.49 0.00 -44.92
C LEU A 170 10.61 1.03 -44.91
N THR A 171 10.54 1.97 -43.98
CA THR A 171 11.59 2.94 -43.69
C THR A 171 12.41 2.52 -42.46
N ILE A 172 13.74 2.51 -42.61
CA ILE A 172 14.68 2.07 -41.57
C ILE A 172 15.76 3.13 -41.35
N GLY A 173 16.14 3.34 -40.09
CA GLY A 173 17.34 4.08 -39.73
C GLY A 173 17.14 5.59 -39.59
N TRP A 174 17.87 6.18 -38.63
CA TRP A 174 17.77 7.62 -38.32
C TRP A 174 18.99 8.43 -38.79
N TRP A 175 20.20 7.86 -38.69
CA TRP A 175 21.43 8.50 -39.18
C TRP A 175 21.61 8.36 -40.69
N ARG A 176 21.26 7.19 -41.24
CA ARG A 176 21.25 6.89 -42.68
C ARG A 176 19.87 6.30 -43.03
N PRO A 177 18.88 7.15 -43.35
CA PRO A 177 17.54 6.67 -43.65
C PRO A 177 17.53 5.84 -44.94
N LEU A 178 16.96 4.65 -44.83
CA LEU A 178 16.84 3.66 -45.89
C LEU A 178 15.36 3.43 -46.19
N VAL A 179 14.96 3.57 -47.44
CA VAL A 179 13.62 3.20 -47.92
C VAL A 179 13.73 1.84 -48.61
N LEU A 180 13.02 0.85 -48.09
CA LEU A 180 12.96 -0.49 -48.64
C LEU A 180 11.64 -0.68 -49.36
N VAL A 181 11.70 -1.09 -50.62
CA VAL A 181 10.51 -1.38 -51.41
C VAL A 181 10.50 -2.86 -51.77
N PRO A 182 9.38 -3.57 -51.56
CA PRO A 182 9.21 -4.93 -52.05
C PRO A 182 9.39 -5.04 -53.57
N ALA A 183 10.13 -6.04 -54.03
CA ALA A 183 10.27 -6.34 -55.45
C ALA A 183 8.93 -6.59 -56.16
N ALA A 184 7.91 -7.05 -55.42
CA ALA A 184 6.55 -7.22 -55.93
C ALA A 184 5.89 -5.89 -56.34
N LEU A 185 6.21 -4.78 -55.69
CA LEU A 185 5.65 -3.47 -56.06
C LEU A 185 6.25 -2.94 -57.36
N LEU A 186 7.52 -3.25 -57.62
CA LEU A 186 8.20 -2.84 -58.84
C LEU A 186 7.59 -3.43 -60.11
N THR A 187 6.97 -4.60 -59.99
CA THR A 187 6.38 -5.33 -61.13
C THR A 187 4.88 -5.11 -61.26
N ARG A 188 4.20 -4.64 -60.20
CA ARG A 188 2.73 -4.62 -60.12
C ARG A 188 2.11 -3.23 -59.97
N ILE A 189 2.87 -2.22 -59.54
CA ILE A 189 2.35 -0.85 -59.36
C ILE A 189 2.89 0.05 -60.49
N PRO A 190 2.03 0.86 -61.14
CA PRO A 190 2.43 1.89 -62.09
C PRO A 190 3.50 2.86 -61.52
N PRO A 191 4.45 3.36 -62.34
CA PRO A 191 5.51 4.26 -61.86
C PRO A 191 4.98 5.49 -61.14
N ASP A 192 3.87 6.04 -61.62
CA ASP A 192 3.27 7.23 -61.05
C ASP A 192 2.67 6.94 -59.65
N LEU A 193 2.06 5.78 -59.44
CA LEU A 193 1.60 5.39 -58.10
C LEU A 193 2.76 5.05 -57.17
N LEU A 194 3.85 4.46 -57.69
CA LEU A 194 5.06 4.18 -56.91
C LEU A 194 5.70 5.46 -56.35
N GLU A 195 5.73 6.54 -57.13
CA GLU A 195 6.17 7.86 -56.65
C GLU A 195 5.38 8.35 -55.42
N ALA A 196 4.06 8.12 -55.41
CA ALA A 196 3.21 8.51 -54.29
C ALA A 196 3.50 7.68 -53.03
N VAL A 197 3.79 6.39 -53.20
CA VAL A 197 4.25 5.51 -52.10
C VAL A 197 5.59 5.99 -51.54
N LEU A 198 6.55 6.34 -52.40
CA LEU A 198 7.85 6.85 -51.96
C LEU A 198 7.70 8.19 -51.22
N ALA A 199 6.78 9.06 -51.65
CA ALA A 199 6.46 10.30 -50.92
C ALA A 199 5.92 10.04 -49.51
N HIS A 200 5.10 9.00 -49.33
CA HIS A 200 4.61 8.53 -48.03
C HIS A 200 5.75 8.08 -47.12
N GLU A 201 6.66 7.25 -47.65
CA GLU A 201 7.84 6.80 -46.89
C GLU A 201 8.76 7.95 -46.49
N ILE A 202 8.98 8.92 -47.39
CA ILE A 202 9.77 10.13 -47.06
C ILE A 202 9.08 10.97 -45.97
N ALA A 203 7.75 11.02 -45.93
CA ALA A 203 7.02 11.71 -44.88
C ALA A 203 7.31 11.11 -43.49
N HIS A 204 7.42 9.78 -43.37
CA HIS A 204 7.84 9.11 -42.13
C HIS A 204 9.27 9.47 -41.71
N ILE A 205 10.19 9.58 -42.67
CA ILE A 205 11.58 10.02 -42.42
C ILE A 205 11.63 11.46 -41.93
N ARG A 206 10.91 12.39 -42.59
CA ARG A 206 10.83 13.81 -42.18
C ARG A 206 10.30 13.98 -40.77
N ARG A 207 9.31 13.19 -40.38
CA ARG A 207 8.74 13.22 -39.02
C ARG A 207 9.63 12.54 -37.99
N ALA A 208 10.68 11.85 -38.43
CA ALA A 208 11.54 11.03 -37.60
C ALA A 208 10.73 10.01 -36.77
N ASP A 209 9.76 9.33 -37.39
CA ASP A 209 8.83 8.44 -36.69
C ASP A 209 9.53 7.31 -35.92
N TYR A 210 10.74 6.93 -36.33
CA TYR A 210 11.61 6.03 -35.57
C TYR A 210 11.87 6.50 -34.13
N LEU A 211 12.06 7.81 -33.91
CA LEU A 211 12.31 8.41 -32.58
C LEU A 211 11.11 8.27 -31.64
N VAL A 212 9.90 8.15 -32.17
CA VAL A 212 8.69 7.91 -31.36
C VAL A 212 8.36 6.43 -31.28
N ASN A 213 8.57 5.67 -32.36
CA ASN A 213 8.38 4.22 -32.41
C ASN A 213 9.19 3.48 -31.35
N LEU A 214 10.44 3.86 -31.12
CA LEU A 214 11.29 3.19 -30.17
C LEU A 214 10.79 3.38 -28.71
N PRO A 215 10.57 4.60 -28.20
CA PRO A 215 9.92 4.82 -26.90
C PRO A 215 8.54 4.19 -26.80
N GLN A 216 7.71 4.26 -27.86
CA GLN A 216 6.40 3.62 -27.89
C GLN A 216 6.51 2.10 -27.70
N SER A 217 7.46 1.45 -28.38
CA SER A 217 7.71 0.00 -28.25
C SER A 217 8.26 -0.36 -26.86
N VAL A 218 9.08 0.52 -26.27
CA VAL A 218 9.57 0.35 -24.89
C VAL A 218 8.41 0.48 -23.90
N ILE A 219 7.51 1.45 -24.06
CA ILE A 219 6.33 1.60 -23.20
C ILE A 219 5.38 0.41 -23.36
N GLU A 220 5.13 -0.06 -24.59
CA GLU A 220 4.36 -1.29 -24.83
C GLU A 220 5.01 -2.51 -24.15
N ALA A 221 6.34 -2.61 -24.18
CA ALA A 221 7.06 -3.70 -23.53
C ALA A 221 6.98 -3.63 -21.99
N LEU A 222 7.13 -2.43 -21.41
CA LEU A 222 7.03 -2.22 -19.96
C LEU A 222 5.60 -2.41 -19.44
N LEU A 223 4.61 -1.99 -20.21
CA LEU A 223 3.19 -1.97 -19.82
C LEU A 223 2.36 -2.97 -20.63
N PHE A 224 2.97 -4.09 -21.03
CA PHE A 224 2.40 -5.09 -21.95
C PHE A 224 1.06 -5.67 -21.49
N PHE A 225 0.77 -5.65 -20.19
CA PHE A 225 -0.46 -6.19 -19.61
C PHE A 225 -1.62 -5.18 -19.67
N HIS A 226 -1.36 -3.90 -19.96
CA HIS A 226 -2.35 -2.84 -19.80
C HIS A 226 -3.12 -2.55 -21.11
N PRO A 227 -4.45 -2.82 -21.17
CA PRO A 227 -5.22 -2.69 -22.41
C PRO A 227 -5.31 -1.25 -22.94
N ALA A 228 -5.37 -0.24 -22.04
CA ALA A 228 -5.38 1.16 -22.48
C ALA A 228 -4.09 1.57 -23.21
N VAL A 229 -2.93 1.00 -22.85
CA VAL A 229 -1.65 1.31 -23.52
C VAL A 229 -1.66 0.75 -24.94
N TRP A 230 -2.13 -0.49 -25.12
CA TRP A 230 -2.32 -1.08 -26.44
C TRP A 230 -3.28 -0.27 -27.31
N TRP A 231 -4.39 0.18 -26.72
CA TRP A 231 -5.35 1.03 -27.42
C TRP A 231 -4.74 2.39 -27.81
N LEU A 232 -4.10 3.10 -26.87
CA LEU A 232 -3.42 4.38 -27.14
C LEU A 232 -2.37 4.22 -28.24
N SER A 233 -1.53 3.19 -28.12
CA SER A 233 -0.48 2.89 -29.07
C SER A 233 -1.04 2.58 -30.46
N GLN A 234 -2.14 1.81 -30.54
CA GLN A 234 -2.82 1.54 -31.81
C GLN A 234 -3.38 2.81 -32.43
N GLN A 235 -4.02 3.69 -31.65
CA GLN A 235 -4.50 4.99 -32.11
C GLN A 235 -3.34 5.88 -32.60
N MET A 236 -2.18 5.84 -31.93
CA MET A 236 -0.99 6.53 -32.39
C MET A 236 -0.54 6.03 -33.76
N ARG A 237 -0.58 4.72 -34.04
CA ARG A 237 -0.25 4.22 -35.39
C ARG A 237 -1.21 4.77 -36.43
N ILE A 238 -2.51 4.74 -36.16
CA ILE A 238 -3.54 5.23 -37.09
C ILE A 238 -3.37 6.73 -37.39
N GLU A 239 -3.19 7.55 -36.35
CA GLU A 239 -3.01 9.00 -36.56
C GLU A 239 -1.67 9.33 -37.23
N ARG A 240 -0.60 8.53 -37.03
CA ARG A 240 0.67 8.71 -37.76
C ARG A 240 0.53 8.49 -39.24
N GLU A 241 -0.18 7.44 -39.65
CA GLU A 241 -0.48 7.20 -41.06
C GLU A 241 -1.24 8.39 -41.65
N CYS A 242 -2.24 8.91 -40.94
CA CYS A 242 -2.99 10.10 -41.37
C CYS A 242 -2.09 11.35 -41.53
N VAL A 243 -1.13 11.55 -40.64
CA VAL A 243 -0.18 12.68 -40.73
C VAL A 243 0.79 12.48 -41.90
N ALA A 244 1.29 11.25 -42.10
CA ALA A 244 2.16 10.92 -43.22
C ALA A 244 1.44 11.12 -44.56
N ASP A 245 0.18 10.66 -44.66
CA ASP A 245 -0.68 10.85 -45.83
C ASP A 245 -0.84 12.34 -46.18
N GLN A 246 -1.06 13.18 -45.17
CA GLN A 246 -1.22 14.62 -45.35
C GLN A 246 0.06 15.26 -45.89
N ILE A 247 1.23 14.91 -45.32
CA ILE A 247 2.53 15.42 -45.80
C ILE A 247 2.81 14.94 -47.22
N ALA A 248 2.63 13.65 -47.49
CA ALA A 248 2.85 13.05 -48.80
C ALA A 248 1.95 13.69 -49.87
N GLY A 249 0.65 13.81 -49.58
CA GLY A 249 -0.33 14.45 -50.47
C GLY A 249 0.04 15.90 -50.82
N THR A 250 0.58 16.67 -49.88
CA THR A 250 1.09 18.02 -50.14
C THR A 250 2.37 18.02 -50.98
N LEU A 251 3.26 17.05 -50.75
CA LEU A 251 4.54 16.94 -51.44
C LEU A 251 4.37 16.60 -52.92
N ILE A 252 3.43 15.71 -53.25
CA ILE A 252 3.11 15.32 -54.63
C ILE A 252 2.01 16.17 -55.27
N GLN A 253 1.43 17.11 -54.53
CA GLN A 253 0.32 17.99 -54.94
C GLN A 253 -0.88 17.25 -55.55
N SER A 254 -1.05 15.97 -55.22
CA SER A 254 -2.05 15.09 -55.83
C SER A 254 -2.60 14.06 -54.82
N PRO A 255 -3.45 14.48 -53.86
CA PRO A 255 -4.00 13.59 -52.81
C PRO A 255 -4.75 12.37 -53.36
N ARG A 256 -5.41 12.52 -54.52
CA ARG A 256 -6.10 11.42 -55.21
C ARG A 256 -5.15 10.33 -55.71
N ARG A 257 -3.97 10.74 -56.21
CA ARG A 257 -2.93 9.81 -56.67
C ARG A 257 -2.36 8.99 -55.50
N LEU A 258 -2.21 9.63 -54.33
CA LEU A 258 -1.88 8.93 -53.10
C LEU A 258 -2.97 7.93 -52.67
N ALA A 259 -4.24 8.34 -52.71
CA ALA A 259 -5.35 7.46 -52.36
C ALA A 259 -5.40 6.18 -53.24
N LEU A 260 -5.21 6.33 -54.56
CA LEU A 260 -5.13 5.21 -55.50
C LEU A 260 -3.91 4.31 -55.23
N ALA A 261 -2.76 4.91 -54.90
CA ALA A 261 -1.56 4.15 -54.55
C ALA A 261 -1.76 3.31 -53.27
N LEU A 262 -2.42 3.87 -52.25
CA LEU A 262 -2.75 3.17 -51.00
C LEU A 262 -3.76 2.03 -51.23
N GLU A 263 -4.76 2.24 -52.08
CA GLU A 263 -5.73 1.20 -52.47
C GLU A 263 -5.03 0.02 -53.18
N GLN A 264 -4.15 0.29 -54.15
CA GLN A 264 -3.42 -0.78 -54.84
C GLN A 264 -2.44 -1.52 -53.91
N LEU A 265 -1.79 -0.81 -52.99
CA LEU A 265 -0.95 -1.43 -51.96
C LEU A 265 -1.73 -2.43 -51.10
N ASP A 266 -2.93 -2.05 -50.64
CA ASP A 266 -3.78 -2.91 -49.81
C ASP A 266 -4.30 -4.13 -50.59
N ALA A 267 -4.67 -3.93 -51.86
CA ALA A 267 -5.08 -5.02 -52.75
C ALA A 267 -3.97 -6.09 -52.90
N LEU A 268 -2.71 -5.65 -53.08
CA LEU A 268 -1.55 -6.55 -53.21
C LEU A 268 -1.24 -7.30 -51.91
N GLN A 269 -1.39 -6.65 -50.76
CA GLN A 269 -1.18 -7.26 -49.45
C GLN A 269 -2.27 -8.30 -49.12
N SER A 270 -3.53 -8.00 -49.47
CA SER A 270 -4.66 -8.90 -49.27
C SER A 270 -4.50 -10.22 -50.03
N THR A 271 -3.93 -10.19 -51.23
CA THR A 271 -3.62 -11.42 -51.99
C THR A 271 -2.46 -12.27 -51.43
N SER A 272 -1.59 -11.70 -50.59
CA SER A 272 -0.38 -12.38 -50.10
C SER A 272 -0.57 -13.05 -48.72
N ALA A 273 -1.62 -12.67 -47.97
CA ALA A 273 -1.88 -13.18 -46.63
C ALA A 273 -2.68 -14.50 -46.64
N GLY A 274 -2.05 -15.59 -47.06
CA GLY A 274 -2.68 -16.92 -47.19
C GLY A 274 -2.97 -17.67 -45.88
N TYR A 275 -2.50 -17.24 -44.69
CA TYR A 275 -2.76 -17.94 -43.43
C TYR A 275 -2.78 -17.00 -42.19
N ALA A 276 -3.84 -17.15 -41.37
CA ALA A 276 -4.05 -16.72 -39.97
C ALA A 276 -4.70 -15.32 -39.66
N PRO A 277 -5.32 -15.12 -38.47
CA PRO A 277 -6.64 -15.60 -38.02
C PRO A 277 -7.59 -14.47 -37.52
N VAL A 278 -8.92 -14.74 -37.49
CA VAL A 278 -10.07 -14.20 -36.69
C VAL A 278 -10.22 -12.68 -36.34
N ALA A 279 -9.21 -11.83 -36.50
CA ALA A 279 -9.25 -10.39 -36.15
C ALA A 279 -9.20 -9.45 -37.37
N GLN A 280 -9.67 -9.89 -38.54
CA GLN A 280 -9.56 -9.13 -39.79
C GLN A 280 -10.61 -8.02 -39.98
N SER A 281 -11.65 -7.90 -39.13
CA SER A 281 -12.74 -6.94 -39.40
C SER A 281 -12.37 -5.46 -39.20
N ALA A 282 -11.24 -5.14 -38.56
CA ALA A 282 -10.90 -3.76 -38.18
C ALA A 282 -9.93 -3.04 -39.13
N ARG A 283 -9.23 -3.73 -40.05
CA ARG A 283 -8.23 -3.10 -40.94
C ARG A 283 -8.87 -2.37 -42.14
N GLY A 284 -9.90 -2.95 -42.76
CA GLY A 284 -10.58 -2.35 -43.92
C GLY A 284 -11.23 -0.99 -43.61
N GLY A 285 -11.77 -0.80 -42.40
CA GLY A 285 -12.34 0.48 -41.98
C GLY A 285 -11.30 1.61 -41.84
N GLN A 286 -10.06 1.28 -41.47
CA GLN A 286 -8.99 2.28 -41.26
C GLN A 286 -8.45 2.82 -42.58
N LEU A 287 -8.37 2.00 -43.64
CA LEU A 287 -7.96 2.43 -44.97
C LEU A 287 -9.01 3.34 -45.62
N LEU A 288 -10.28 2.95 -45.55
CA LEU A 288 -11.39 3.74 -46.10
C LEU A 288 -11.47 5.12 -45.46
N ASP A 289 -11.25 5.23 -44.15
CA ASP A 289 -11.22 6.52 -43.45
C ASP A 289 -10.06 7.41 -43.91
N ARG A 290 -8.87 6.83 -44.17
CA ARG A 290 -7.71 7.55 -44.72
C ARG A 290 -7.99 8.06 -46.15
N ILE A 291 -8.49 7.19 -47.03
CA ILE A 291 -8.87 7.54 -48.41
C ILE A 291 -9.93 8.64 -48.41
N ARG A 292 -10.95 8.52 -47.56
CA ARG A 292 -12.01 9.54 -47.41
C ARG A 292 -11.42 10.89 -46.98
N ARG A 293 -10.50 10.92 -46.03
CA ARG A 293 -9.84 12.16 -45.55
C ARG A 293 -8.94 12.80 -46.62
N LEU A 294 -8.27 12.00 -47.44
CA LEU A 294 -7.47 12.50 -48.57
C LEU A 294 -8.35 13.11 -49.67
N CYS A 295 -9.49 12.50 -49.97
CA CYS A 295 -10.42 12.99 -50.98
C CYS A 295 -11.29 14.16 -50.50
N HIS A 296 -11.60 14.20 -49.20
CA HIS A 296 -12.41 15.24 -48.56
C HIS A 296 -11.70 15.79 -47.31
N PRO A 297 -10.74 16.72 -47.50
CA PRO A 297 -10.05 17.34 -46.38
C PRO A 297 -11.03 18.21 -45.58
N VAL A 298 -11.27 17.85 -44.31
CA VAL A 298 -12.03 18.68 -43.38
C VAL A 298 -11.15 19.85 -42.95
N PRO A 299 -11.59 21.12 -43.08
CA PRO A 299 -10.80 22.26 -42.63
C PRO A 299 -10.53 22.13 -41.13
N PRO A 300 -9.27 22.28 -40.67
CA PRO A 300 -8.94 22.12 -39.27
C PRO A 300 -9.68 23.17 -38.44
N SER A 301 -10.29 22.75 -37.33
CA SER A 301 -10.81 23.70 -36.34
C SER A 301 -9.68 24.62 -35.84
N PRO A 302 -9.92 25.91 -35.56
CA PRO A 302 -8.88 26.82 -35.07
C PRO A 302 -8.19 26.24 -33.83
N HIS A 303 -6.86 26.33 -33.78
CA HIS A 303 -6.00 25.69 -32.76
C HIS A 303 -6.45 25.94 -31.31
N ARG A 304 -7.17 27.04 -31.07
CA ARG A 304 -7.75 27.39 -29.75
C ARG A 304 -8.73 26.34 -29.20
N VAL A 305 -9.49 25.66 -30.06
CA VAL A 305 -10.48 24.63 -29.65
C VAL A 305 -9.80 23.31 -29.27
N ALA A 306 -8.59 23.06 -29.78
CA ALA A 306 -7.81 21.86 -29.48
C ALA A 306 -7.12 21.90 -28.09
N TYR A 307 -6.99 23.06 -27.45
CA TYR A 307 -6.41 23.15 -26.11
C TYR A 307 -7.36 22.71 -24.99
N VAL A 308 -8.67 22.87 -25.16
CA VAL A 308 -9.65 22.51 -24.10
C VAL A 308 -9.58 21.02 -23.73
N PRO A 309 -9.54 20.07 -24.69
CA PRO A 309 -9.39 18.64 -24.37
C PRO A 309 -8.02 18.28 -23.81
N ALA A 310 -6.96 19.01 -24.20
CA ALA A 310 -5.62 18.84 -23.65
C ALA A 310 -5.56 19.34 -22.19
N ILE A 311 -6.26 20.44 -21.88
CA ILE A 311 -6.42 20.95 -20.50
C ILE A 311 -7.21 19.97 -19.65
N ILE A 312 -8.25 19.32 -20.18
CA ILE A 312 -9.02 18.30 -19.45
C ILE A 312 -8.12 17.10 -19.10
N VAL A 313 -7.36 16.57 -20.06
CA VAL A 313 -6.40 15.49 -19.77
C VAL A 313 -5.33 15.96 -18.79
N GLY A 314 -4.81 17.18 -18.95
CA GLY A 314 -3.85 17.78 -18.03
C GLY A 314 -4.40 17.95 -16.62
N PHE A 315 -5.67 18.36 -16.47
CA PHE A 315 -6.35 18.54 -15.18
C PHE A 315 -6.61 17.21 -14.51
N VAL A 316 -7.12 16.19 -15.23
CA VAL A 316 -7.32 14.86 -14.66
C VAL A 316 -5.98 14.24 -14.25
N THR A 317 -4.94 14.42 -15.06
CA THR A 317 -3.57 14.01 -14.73
C THR A 317 -3.07 14.74 -13.49
N LEU A 318 -3.31 16.05 -13.39
CA LEU A 318 -2.96 16.85 -12.21
C LEU A 318 -3.74 16.39 -10.98
N CYS A 319 -5.01 16.02 -11.10
CA CYS A 319 -5.80 15.46 -10.00
C CYS A 319 -5.28 14.08 -9.58
N VAL A 320 -4.87 13.22 -10.52
CA VAL A 320 -4.27 11.91 -10.21
C VAL A 320 -2.92 12.10 -9.52
N VAL A 321 -2.09 13.02 -10.01
CA VAL A 321 -0.81 13.37 -9.37
C VAL A 321 -1.05 14.05 -8.02
N ALA A 322 -2.04 14.92 -7.90
CA ALA A 322 -2.41 15.54 -6.63
C ALA A 322 -2.97 14.51 -5.65
N GLN A 323 -3.70 13.50 -6.11
CA GLN A 323 -4.13 12.37 -5.29
C GLN A 323 -2.93 11.55 -4.82
N THR A 324 -1.91 11.32 -5.67
CA THR A 324 -0.66 10.69 -5.20
C THR A 324 0.11 11.60 -4.24
N MET A 325 -0.01 12.92 -4.34
CA MET A 325 0.59 13.90 -3.42
C MET A 325 -0.19 14.00 -2.10
N TRP A 326 -1.50 13.80 -2.15
CA TRP A 326 -2.44 13.87 -1.03
C TRP A 326 -2.55 12.57 -0.26
N GLN A 327 -2.13 11.45 -0.85
CA GLN A 327 -1.82 10.27 -0.04
C GLN A 327 -0.69 10.66 0.91
N ALA A 328 -1.09 11.18 2.09
CA ALA A 328 -0.27 11.26 3.29
C ALA A 328 0.56 9.98 3.33
N PRO A 329 1.88 10.08 3.58
CA PRO A 329 2.81 8.97 3.41
C PRO A 329 2.13 7.75 4.00
N MET A 330 1.70 6.84 3.12
CA MET A 330 1.13 5.58 3.56
C MET A 330 2.22 5.03 4.44
N SER A 331 1.94 5.05 5.74
CA SER A 331 2.92 4.78 6.75
C SER A 331 3.31 3.35 6.47
N GLN A 332 4.47 3.14 5.85
CA GLN A 332 4.98 1.84 5.49
C GLN A 332 5.17 1.10 6.82
N HIS A 333 4.10 0.43 7.21
CA HIS A 333 4.13 -0.62 8.17
C HIS A 333 4.89 -1.76 7.51
N ALA A 334 5.82 -2.34 8.28
CA ALA A 334 6.62 -3.53 8.00
C ALA A 334 7.91 -3.28 7.18
N ALA A 335 9.10 -3.60 7.68
CA ALA A 335 9.44 -4.72 8.55
C ALA A 335 10.51 -4.35 9.58
N GLY A 336 10.27 -4.71 10.85
CA GLY A 336 11.30 -4.72 11.90
C GLY A 336 10.99 -3.89 13.16
N ILE A 337 10.00 -3.00 13.13
CA ILE A 337 9.53 -2.25 14.29
C ILE A 337 8.00 -2.25 14.24
N LEU A 338 7.34 -2.58 15.36
CA LEU A 338 5.88 -2.45 15.40
C LEU A 338 5.54 -0.97 15.21
N PRO A 339 4.79 -0.61 14.16
CA PRO A 339 4.32 0.75 14.01
C PRO A 339 3.44 1.10 15.21
N VAL A 340 3.71 2.25 15.80
CA VAL A 340 3.08 2.80 17.02
C VAL A 340 1.53 2.92 16.89
N GLY A 341 0.99 2.76 15.67
CA GLY A 341 -0.44 2.73 15.35
C GLY A 341 -1.16 1.39 15.49
N LEU A 342 -0.49 0.26 15.82
CA LEU A 342 -1.16 -1.05 15.87
C LEU A 342 -1.79 -1.42 17.22
N LEU A 343 -1.36 -0.77 18.31
CA LEU A 343 -1.98 -0.98 19.63
C LEU A 343 -3.15 -0.03 19.80
N ALA A 344 -4.30 -0.59 20.14
CA ALA A 344 -5.48 0.19 20.45
C ALA A 344 -5.32 0.99 21.76
N SER A 345 -4.46 0.52 22.66
CA SER A 345 -4.07 1.26 23.86
C SER A 345 -3.24 2.50 23.55
N ASN A 346 -3.59 3.58 24.23
CA ASN A 346 -3.00 4.89 24.07
C ASN A 346 -1.71 5.08 24.89
N HIS A 347 -1.60 4.41 26.03
CA HIS A 347 -0.44 4.45 26.92
C HIS A 347 0.00 3.04 27.26
N VAL A 348 1.26 2.71 26.97
CA VAL A 348 1.79 1.35 27.06
C VAL A 348 3.21 1.36 27.60
N VAL A 349 3.52 0.41 28.49
CA VAL A 349 4.90 0.04 28.81
C VAL A 349 5.01 -1.49 28.92
N VAL A 350 6.11 -2.03 28.39
CA VAL A 350 6.46 -3.45 28.46
C VAL A 350 7.88 -3.55 28.96
N ILE A 351 8.09 -4.27 30.06
CA ILE A 351 9.37 -4.33 30.78
C ILE A 351 9.79 -5.78 30.96
N ASP A 352 11.07 -6.03 30.74
CA ASP A 352 11.74 -7.25 31.17
C ASP A 352 12.06 -7.12 32.67
N ASP A 353 11.42 -7.92 33.51
CA ASP A 353 11.50 -7.76 34.96
C ASP A 353 12.87 -8.17 35.53
N ASN A 354 13.65 -8.98 34.79
CA ASN A 354 14.97 -9.43 35.24
C ASN A 354 16.02 -8.33 35.08
N SER A 355 16.01 -7.68 33.92
CA SER A 355 16.97 -6.63 33.56
C SER A 355 16.48 -5.23 33.90
N GLY A 356 15.18 -5.06 34.16
CA GLY A 356 14.53 -3.75 34.27
C GLY A 356 14.45 -2.99 32.95
N ARG A 357 14.83 -3.62 31.84
CA ARG A 357 14.89 -2.98 30.52
C ARG A 357 13.49 -2.82 29.95
N VAL A 358 13.17 -1.61 29.51
CA VAL A 358 11.96 -1.34 28.74
C VAL A 358 12.08 -1.97 27.35
N LEU A 359 11.19 -2.92 27.05
CA LEU A 359 11.13 -3.64 25.77
C LEU A 359 10.28 -2.92 24.72
N PHE A 360 9.28 -2.17 25.17
CA PHE A 360 8.37 -1.35 24.36
C PHE A 360 7.69 -0.27 25.22
N GLN A 361 7.46 0.93 24.66
CA GLN A 361 6.67 1.98 25.32
C GLN A 361 5.93 2.87 24.31
N LYS A 362 4.78 3.41 24.72
CA LYS A 362 3.97 4.40 23.98
C LYS A 362 3.38 5.36 25.01
N ARG A 363 3.78 6.63 24.99
CA ARG A 363 3.34 7.68 25.95
C ARG A 363 3.21 7.17 27.40
N PRO A 364 4.26 6.55 27.97
CA PRO A 364 4.15 5.80 29.21
C PRO A 364 3.96 6.68 30.46
N ASP A 365 4.26 7.98 30.37
CA ASP A 365 4.25 8.93 31.49
C ASP A 365 3.05 9.91 31.48
N ASP A 366 2.10 9.73 30.56
CA ASP A 366 0.86 10.52 30.57
C ASP A 366 -0.02 10.09 31.74
N ILE A 367 -0.53 11.07 32.50
CA ILE A 367 -1.40 10.83 33.65
C ILE A 367 -2.82 10.57 33.15
N VAL A 368 -3.30 9.35 33.35
CA VAL A 368 -4.62 8.91 32.89
C VAL A 368 -5.38 8.14 33.97
N PRO A 369 -6.71 8.12 33.95
CA PRO A 369 -7.49 7.27 34.85
C PRO A 369 -7.16 5.79 34.63
N ILE A 370 -6.97 5.03 35.71
CA ILE A 370 -6.54 3.62 35.64
C ILE A 370 -7.65 2.61 35.92
N ALA A 371 -8.87 3.10 36.16
CA ALA A 371 -10.03 2.27 36.47
C ALA A 371 -9.73 1.20 37.54
N SER A 372 -10.31 0.01 37.41
CA SER A 372 -10.16 -1.09 38.37
C SER A 372 -8.73 -1.65 38.54
N LEU A 373 -7.71 -1.12 37.86
CA LEU A 373 -6.33 -1.42 38.23
C LEU A 373 -6.00 -0.93 39.65
N THR A 374 -6.72 0.10 40.15
CA THR A 374 -6.69 0.57 41.55
C THR A 374 -6.81 -0.58 42.56
N LYS A 375 -7.61 -1.61 42.27
CA LYS A 375 -7.86 -2.71 43.21
C LYS A 375 -6.60 -3.51 43.55
N LEU A 376 -5.55 -3.46 42.72
CA LEU A 376 -4.24 -4.02 43.08
C LEU A 376 -3.60 -3.28 44.23
N MET A 377 -3.68 -1.94 44.24
CA MET A 377 -3.20 -1.13 45.35
C MET A 377 -4.03 -1.39 46.61
N THR A 378 -5.36 -1.42 46.49
CA THR A 378 -6.27 -1.78 47.60
C THR A 378 -5.89 -3.12 48.23
N ALA A 379 -5.67 -4.14 47.40
CA ALA A 379 -5.23 -5.46 47.86
C ALA A 379 -3.87 -5.42 48.58
N MET A 380 -2.88 -4.71 48.04
CA MET A 380 -1.58 -4.59 48.69
C MET A 380 -1.69 -3.91 50.06
N VAL A 381 -2.44 -2.81 50.16
CA VAL A 381 -2.65 -2.08 51.41
C VAL A 381 -3.30 -2.98 52.47
N VAL A 382 -4.35 -3.72 52.10
CA VAL A 382 -5.04 -4.64 53.01
C VAL A 382 -4.12 -5.76 53.48
N LEU A 383 -3.34 -6.34 52.57
CA LEU A 383 -2.43 -7.44 52.89
C LEU A 383 -1.21 -6.99 53.73
N ASP A 384 -0.78 -5.73 53.59
CA ASP A 384 0.30 -5.17 54.41
C ASP A 384 -0.07 -5.10 55.90
N ALA A 385 -1.36 -5.01 56.23
CA ALA A 385 -1.87 -5.10 57.60
C ALA A 385 -1.85 -6.52 58.18
N ARG A 386 -1.45 -7.53 57.38
CA ARG A 386 -1.40 -8.96 57.76
C ARG A 386 -2.68 -9.47 58.44
N PRO A 387 -3.85 -9.29 57.82
CA PRO A 387 -5.11 -9.73 58.41
C PRO A 387 -5.18 -11.26 58.46
N ASP A 388 -6.03 -11.80 59.35
CA ASP A 388 -6.46 -13.18 59.25
C ASP A 388 -7.31 -13.35 57.98
N MET A 389 -6.88 -14.23 57.08
CA MET A 389 -7.53 -14.45 55.78
C MET A 389 -8.85 -15.22 55.92
N ASN A 390 -9.05 -15.95 57.02
CA ASN A 390 -10.28 -16.72 57.28
C ASN A 390 -11.35 -15.89 58.02
N ARG A 391 -10.99 -14.69 58.49
CA ARG A 391 -11.96 -13.82 59.16
C ARG A 391 -13.06 -13.44 58.19
N THR A 392 -14.27 -13.40 58.70
CA THR A 392 -15.45 -13.09 57.91
C THR A 392 -15.64 -11.59 57.77
N ILE A 393 -15.84 -11.13 56.55
CA ILE A 393 -16.25 -9.77 56.19
C ILE A 393 -17.72 -9.83 55.79
N ARG A 394 -18.53 -8.93 56.38
CA ARG A 394 -19.92 -8.74 56.00
C ARG A 394 -20.02 -7.59 55.00
N ILE A 395 -20.71 -7.81 53.89
CA ILE A 395 -20.98 -6.77 52.89
C ILE A 395 -22.08 -5.85 53.42
N ASP A 396 -21.77 -4.58 53.66
CA ASP A 396 -22.71 -3.58 54.16
C ASP A 396 -23.51 -2.93 53.01
N ALA A 397 -24.63 -2.28 53.33
CA ALA A 397 -25.40 -1.49 52.37
C ALA A 397 -24.55 -0.37 51.76
N SER A 398 -23.71 0.28 52.57
CA SER A 398 -22.76 1.31 52.13
C SER A 398 -21.71 0.80 51.13
N ASP A 399 -21.35 -0.49 51.19
CA ASP A 399 -20.44 -1.14 50.24
C ASP A 399 -21.13 -1.45 48.89
N ALA A 400 -22.47 -1.58 48.89
CA ALA A 400 -23.28 -1.87 47.72
C ALA A 400 -23.85 -0.62 47.04
N GLU A 401 -24.13 0.43 47.81
CA GLU A 401 -24.81 1.65 47.38
C GLU A 401 -23.89 2.68 46.68
N ALA A 402 -22.56 2.56 46.86
CA ALA A 402 -21.57 3.42 46.20
C ALA A 402 -21.41 3.18 44.67
N LEU A 403 -22.30 2.42 44.02
CA LEU A 403 -22.05 1.76 42.71
C LEU A 403 -23.23 1.86 41.73
N ARG A 404 -22.93 2.08 40.43
CA ARG A 404 -23.83 1.68 39.33
C ARG A 404 -24.06 0.15 39.40
N PRO A 405 -25.28 -0.36 39.22
CA PRO A 405 -25.56 -1.79 39.35
C PRO A 405 -24.76 -2.62 38.33
N SER A 406 -23.76 -3.36 38.81
CA SER A 406 -23.12 -4.41 38.02
C SER A 406 -23.98 -5.67 38.07
N ARG A 407 -24.10 -6.40 36.95
CA ARG A 407 -24.97 -7.59 36.81
C ARG A 407 -24.61 -8.78 37.74
N THR A 408 -23.56 -8.66 38.55
CA THR A 408 -22.97 -9.72 39.40
C THR A 408 -22.65 -9.22 40.82
N GLY A 409 -23.46 -8.29 41.36
CA GLY A 409 -23.24 -7.68 42.66
C GLY A 409 -23.24 -8.71 43.81
N LEU A 410 -22.44 -8.44 44.85
CA LEU A 410 -22.51 -9.20 46.09
C LEU A 410 -23.77 -8.76 46.87
N PRO A 411 -24.59 -9.68 47.40
CA PRO A 411 -25.76 -9.31 48.18
C PRO A 411 -25.36 -8.53 49.45
N VAL A 412 -26.12 -7.49 49.76
CA VAL A 412 -26.01 -6.80 51.05
C VAL A 412 -26.34 -7.79 52.16
N GLY A 413 -25.49 -7.85 53.18
CA GLY A 413 -25.59 -8.80 54.29
C GLY A 413 -24.83 -10.10 54.09
N ALA A 414 -24.36 -10.40 52.87
CA ALA A 414 -23.54 -11.58 52.60
C ALA A 414 -22.27 -11.55 53.46
N SER A 415 -21.91 -12.71 54.01
CA SER A 415 -20.75 -12.86 54.89
C SER A 415 -19.76 -13.85 54.28
N LEU A 416 -18.56 -13.37 53.95
CA LEU A 416 -17.56 -14.11 53.18
C LEU A 416 -16.21 -14.03 53.90
N PRO A 417 -15.38 -15.09 53.86
CA PRO A 417 -14.02 -14.99 54.35
C PRO A 417 -13.22 -13.96 53.53
N LEU A 418 -12.29 -13.27 54.17
CA LEU A 418 -11.51 -12.19 53.56
C LEU A 418 -10.79 -12.64 52.29
N ASP A 419 -10.32 -13.89 52.25
CA ASP A 419 -9.71 -14.47 51.05
C ASP A 419 -10.65 -14.50 49.84
N ALA A 420 -11.92 -14.87 50.03
CA ALA A 420 -12.94 -14.86 49.00
C ALA A 420 -13.27 -13.44 48.56
N VAL A 421 -13.39 -12.48 49.49
CA VAL A 421 -13.61 -11.07 49.17
C VAL A 421 -12.45 -10.51 48.34
N LEU A 422 -11.20 -10.78 48.75
CA LEU A 422 -9.99 -10.41 48.01
C LEU A 422 -9.98 -11.04 46.61
N GLN A 423 -10.33 -12.33 46.51
CA GLN A 423 -10.40 -13.03 45.23
C GLN A 423 -11.44 -12.40 44.31
N LEU A 424 -12.64 -12.08 44.80
CA LEU A 424 -13.70 -11.46 44.02
C LEU A 424 -13.36 -10.04 43.56
N ALA A 425 -12.68 -9.27 44.41
CA ALA A 425 -12.20 -7.93 44.07
C ALA A 425 -11.17 -7.97 42.92
N LEU A 426 -10.32 -8.98 42.86
CA LEU A 426 -9.24 -9.06 41.87
C LEU A 426 -9.61 -9.86 40.61
N MET A 427 -10.25 -11.02 40.75
CA MET A 427 -10.60 -11.95 39.67
C MET A 427 -11.75 -11.40 38.81
N SER A 428 -12.91 -11.21 39.44
CA SER A 428 -14.13 -10.68 38.81
C SER A 428 -14.22 -9.15 38.82
N SER A 429 -13.23 -8.47 39.39
CA SER A 429 -13.21 -7.01 39.51
C SER A 429 -14.40 -6.43 40.30
N ASN A 430 -14.90 -7.16 41.30
CA ASN A 430 -16.10 -6.77 42.04
C ASN A 430 -15.85 -5.50 42.87
N ASN A 431 -16.69 -4.49 42.70
CA ASN A 431 -16.51 -3.19 43.36
C ASN A 431 -16.92 -3.24 44.84
N SER A 432 -18.03 -3.90 45.19
CA SER A 432 -18.47 -4.05 46.58
C SER A 432 -17.44 -4.80 47.41
N ALA A 433 -16.82 -5.84 46.85
CA ALA A 433 -15.72 -6.55 47.49
C ALA A 433 -14.51 -5.62 47.76
N ALA A 434 -14.11 -4.81 46.78
CA ALA A 434 -13.00 -3.88 46.95
C ALA A 434 -13.29 -2.78 47.97
N TYR A 435 -14.53 -2.29 48.01
CA TYR A 435 -14.96 -1.29 48.98
C TYR A 435 -15.04 -1.88 50.40
N ALA A 436 -15.63 -3.07 50.55
CA ALA A 436 -15.70 -3.79 51.83
C ALA A 436 -14.31 -4.04 52.41
N LEU A 437 -13.32 -4.43 51.59
CA LEU A 437 -11.93 -4.60 52.02
C LEU A 437 -11.32 -3.31 52.61
N ALA A 438 -11.67 -2.15 52.05
CA ALA A 438 -11.18 -0.86 52.51
C ALA A 438 -11.93 -0.36 53.75
N HIS A 439 -13.25 -0.58 53.80
CA HIS A 439 -14.10 -0.21 54.92
C HIS A 439 -13.75 -1.01 56.18
N ASP A 440 -13.53 -2.31 56.02
CA ASP A 440 -13.20 -3.27 57.08
C ASP A 440 -11.68 -3.32 57.40
N TYR A 441 -10.90 -2.38 56.87
CA TYR A 441 -9.49 -2.21 57.20
C TYR A 441 -9.31 -1.84 58.70
N PRO A 442 -8.28 -2.34 59.40
CA PRO A 442 -8.03 -1.95 60.79
C PRO A 442 -7.89 -0.43 60.98
N GLY A 443 -8.74 0.15 61.83
CA GLY A 443 -8.85 1.61 62.00
C GLY A 443 -9.82 2.29 61.01
N GLY A 444 -10.58 1.49 60.25
CA GLY A 444 -11.60 1.93 59.32
C GLY A 444 -11.06 2.63 58.07
N PHE A 445 -11.98 3.20 57.30
CA PHE A 445 -11.69 3.87 56.03
C PHE A 445 -10.62 5.00 56.12
N PRO A 446 -10.57 5.85 57.17
CA PRO A 446 -9.52 6.87 57.30
C PRO A 446 -8.11 6.28 57.46
N ALA A 447 -7.98 5.17 58.20
CA ALA A 447 -6.72 4.46 58.35
C ALA A 447 -6.31 3.79 57.03
N PHE A 448 -7.26 3.23 56.28
CA PHE A 448 -7.03 2.71 54.94
C PHE A 448 -6.51 3.79 53.98
N GLN A 449 -7.12 4.96 53.95
CA GLN A 449 -6.66 6.08 53.10
C GLN A 449 -5.25 6.55 53.48
N SER A 450 -4.93 6.58 54.77
CA SER A 450 -3.58 6.92 55.24
C SER A 450 -2.56 5.87 54.79
N ALA A 451 -2.90 4.58 54.93
CA ALA A 451 -2.07 3.47 54.49
C ALA A 451 -1.89 3.43 52.95
N MET A 452 -2.94 3.76 52.19
CA MET A 452 -2.91 3.93 50.74
C MET A 452 -1.89 4.99 50.30
N ARG A 453 -1.95 6.19 50.91
CA ARG A 453 -0.98 7.27 50.62
C ARG A 453 0.44 6.87 51.01
N ALA A 454 0.61 6.24 52.17
CA ALA A 454 1.90 5.74 52.62
C ALA A 454 2.48 4.71 51.64
N LYS A 455 1.63 3.83 51.08
CA LYS A 455 2.04 2.82 50.10
C LYS A 455 2.46 3.45 48.76
N ILE A 456 1.70 4.41 48.25
CA ILE A 456 2.04 5.17 47.04
C ILE A 456 3.42 5.83 47.19
N ALA A 457 3.65 6.49 48.34
CA ALA A 457 4.94 7.11 48.66
C ALA A 457 6.07 6.08 48.78
N ALA A 458 5.84 4.97 49.48
CA ALA A 458 6.83 3.90 49.69
C ALA A 458 7.24 3.20 48.38
N LEU A 459 6.33 3.13 47.41
CA LEU A 459 6.61 2.61 46.07
C LEU A 459 7.22 3.67 45.13
N GLY A 460 7.29 4.94 45.55
CA GLY A 460 7.85 6.03 44.74
C GLY A 460 6.98 6.40 43.53
N LEU A 461 5.67 6.17 43.59
CA LEU A 461 4.74 6.42 42.48
C LEU A 461 4.40 7.92 42.39
N LYS A 462 5.25 8.68 41.70
CA LYS A 462 5.21 10.16 41.68
C LYS A 462 4.00 10.74 40.96
N HIS A 463 3.39 9.99 40.07
CA HIS A 463 2.31 10.44 39.20
C HIS A 463 1.02 9.66 39.45
N THR A 464 0.89 9.03 40.63
CA THR A 464 -0.25 8.20 41.00
C THR A 464 -1.07 8.84 42.10
N THR A 465 -2.38 8.99 41.85
CA THR A 465 -3.37 9.44 42.83
C THR A 465 -4.48 8.40 42.93
N ILE A 466 -4.82 7.99 44.15
CA ILE A 466 -5.94 7.08 44.43
C ILE A 466 -6.75 7.68 45.58
N GLU A 467 -7.98 8.08 45.31
CA GLU A 467 -8.91 8.66 46.30
C GLU A 467 -9.88 7.63 46.87
N GLU A 468 -10.16 6.55 46.14
CA GLU A 468 -11.12 5.52 46.52
C GLU A 468 -10.67 4.11 46.08
N PRO A 469 -11.12 3.03 46.73
CA PRO A 469 -10.50 1.70 46.63
C PRO A 469 -10.89 0.88 45.39
N THR A 470 -11.85 1.33 44.59
CA THR A 470 -12.47 0.52 43.53
C THR A 470 -11.94 0.85 42.14
N GLY A 471 -11.54 2.09 41.86
CA GLY A 471 -11.22 2.55 40.51
C GLY A 471 -12.42 3.03 39.70
N LEU A 472 -13.52 3.41 40.35
CA LEU A 472 -14.66 4.08 39.70
C LEU A 472 -14.42 5.57 39.52
N SER A 473 -13.67 6.20 40.42
CA SER A 473 -13.38 7.61 40.28
C SER A 473 -12.46 7.86 39.09
N PRO A 474 -12.76 8.86 38.22
CA PRO A 474 -11.83 9.32 37.20
C PRO A 474 -10.59 9.99 37.80
N LEU A 475 -10.62 10.36 39.09
CA LEU A 475 -9.49 10.95 39.81
C LEU A 475 -8.49 9.90 40.30
N ASN A 476 -8.84 8.62 40.22
CA ASN A 476 -7.88 7.53 40.37
C ASN A 476 -7.00 7.44 39.11
N THR A 477 -5.91 8.20 39.10
CA THR A 477 -5.01 8.37 37.97
C THR A 477 -3.62 7.83 38.25
N SER A 478 -2.92 7.44 37.18
CA SER A 478 -1.53 7.01 37.21
C SER A 478 -0.93 7.11 35.81
N THR A 479 0.31 6.67 35.66
CA THR A 479 1.00 6.53 34.37
C THR A 479 1.27 5.05 34.10
N ALA A 480 1.53 4.68 32.85
CA ALA A 480 1.89 3.29 32.54
C ALA A 480 3.19 2.89 33.27
N SER A 481 4.15 3.82 33.39
CA SER A 481 5.39 3.65 34.14
C SER A 481 5.12 3.37 35.63
N ASP A 482 4.35 4.20 36.33
CA ASP A 482 4.02 4.00 37.75
C ASP A 482 3.23 2.70 37.95
N VAL A 483 2.28 2.41 37.06
CA VAL A 483 1.53 1.15 37.09
C VAL A 483 2.45 -0.06 36.97
N SER A 484 3.51 -0.02 36.16
CA SER A 484 4.45 -1.15 36.10
C SER A 484 5.19 -1.40 37.42
N VAL A 485 5.51 -0.34 38.16
CA VAL A 485 6.09 -0.44 39.51
C VAL A 485 5.08 -1.06 40.47
N MET A 486 3.83 -0.62 40.40
CA MET A 486 2.71 -1.18 41.17
C MET A 486 2.53 -2.68 40.88
N VAL A 487 2.58 -3.11 39.61
CA VAL A 487 2.50 -4.53 39.20
C VAL A 487 3.65 -5.35 39.78
N ASN A 488 4.86 -4.82 39.69
CA ASN A 488 6.05 -5.49 40.21
C ASN A 488 6.04 -5.63 41.73
N ALA A 489 5.51 -4.63 42.45
CA ALA A 489 5.27 -4.73 43.88
C ALA A 489 4.18 -5.77 44.21
N ALA A 490 3.04 -5.71 43.51
CA ALA A 490 1.89 -6.60 43.74
C ALA A 490 2.23 -8.09 43.48
N ALA A 491 3.14 -8.37 42.57
CA ALA A 491 3.62 -9.73 42.30
C ALA A 491 4.33 -10.40 43.49
N ARG A 492 4.75 -9.64 44.51
CA ARG A 492 5.37 -10.17 45.74
C ARG A 492 4.34 -10.75 46.71
N TYR A 493 3.04 -10.58 46.45
CA TYR A 493 1.96 -11.04 47.30
C TYR A 493 1.35 -12.33 46.72
N PRO A 494 1.59 -13.52 47.33
CA PRO A 494 1.06 -14.77 46.80
C PRO A 494 -0.47 -14.80 46.71
N ALA A 495 -1.16 -14.11 47.64
CA ALA A 495 -2.61 -13.98 47.61
C ALA A 495 -3.11 -13.22 46.37
N ILE A 496 -2.43 -12.13 45.98
CA ILE A 496 -2.76 -11.37 44.75
C ILE A 496 -2.49 -12.23 43.50
N ALA A 497 -1.34 -12.90 43.45
CA ALA A 497 -1.00 -13.78 42.33
C ALA A 497 -2.05 -14.88 42.14
N ARG A 498 -2.45 -15.58 43.21
CA ARG A 498 -3.52 -16.59 43.14
C ARG A 498 -4.87 -16.00 42.72
N ALA A 499 -5.27 -14.89 43.34
CA ALA A 499 -6.55 -14.25 43.06
C ALA A 499 -6.66 -13.76 41.61
N THR A 500 -5.58 -13.25 41.03
CA THR A 500 -5.58 -12.67 39.67
C THR A 500 -5.39 -13.70 38.55
N THR A 501 -4.98 -14.93 38.87
CA THR A 501 -4.67 -16.00 37.91
C THR A 501 -5.63 -17.19 37.98
N ALA A 502 -6.58 -17.18 38.92
CA ALA A 502 -7.70 -18.10 38.91
C ALA A 502 -8.63 -17.79 37.71
N PRO A 503 -8.93 -18.77 36.82
CA PRO A 503 -9.79 -18.54 35.66
C PRO A 503 -11.27 -18.42 36.05
N ARG A 504 -11.69 -19.15 37.09
CA ARG A 504 -13.03 -19.15 37.66
C ARG A 504 -12.96 -19.49 39.14
N SER A 505 -13.97 -19.08 39.90
CA SER A 505 -14.16 -19.48 41.30
C SER A 505 -15.65 -19.65 41.59
N VAL A 506 -16.00 -20.64 42.39
CA VAL A 506 -17.37 -20.84 42.88
C VAL A 506 -17.40 -20.45 44.35
N VAL A 507 -18.20 -19.45 44.69
CA VAL A 507 -18.29 -18.90 46.04
C VAL A 507 -19.68 -19.20 46.61
N PRO A 508 -19.78 -19.82 47.79
CA PRO A 508 -21.05 -19.96 48.50
C PRO A 508 -21.48 -18.60 49.06
N ILE A 509 -22.64 -18.11 48.63
CA ILE A 509 -23.27 -16.87 49.10
C ILE A 509 -24.67 -17.24 49.58
N ASP A 510 -24.93 -17.10 50.88
CA ASP A 510 -26.23 -17.38 51.51
C ASP A 510 -26.82 -18.76 51.13
N GLY A 511 -25.95 -19.78 51.04
CA GLY A 511 -26.33 -21.15 50.68
C GLY A 511 -26.44 -21.44 49.18
N GLN A 512 -26.27 -20.42 48.31
CA GLN A 512 -26.21 -20.59 46.86
C GLN A 512 -24.77 -20.57 46.36
N LEU A 513 -24.43 -21.50 45.45
CA LEU A 513 -23.14 -21.52 44.79
C LEU A 513 -23.15 -20.57 43.59
N VAL A 514 -22.38 -19.48 43.67
CA VAL A 514 -22.27 -18.48 42.60
C VAL A 514 -20.91 -18.59 41.94
N GLU A 515 -20.91 -18.80 40.62
CA GLU A 515 -19.67 -18.83 39.83
C GLU A 515 -19.26 -17.43 39.36
N TYR A 516 -18.00 -17.09 39.58
CA TYR A 516 -17.36 -15.88 39.11
C TYR A 516 -16.22 -16.23 38.16
N GLN A 517 -16.08 -15.43 37.09
CA GLN A 517 -15.05 -15.65 36.06
C GLN A 517 -14.04 -14.52 36.08
N ASN A 518 -12.82 -14.85 35.65
CA ASN A 518 -11.77 -13.85 35.50
C ASN A 518 -12.12 -12.87 34.36
N THR A 519 -11.98 -11.59 34.63
CA THR A 519 -12.21 -10.53 33.63
C THR A 519 -11.18 -10.52 32.50
N ASN A 520 -10.00 -11.13 32.68
CA ASN A 520 -9.00 -11.30 31.64
C ASN A 520 -9.20 -12.64 30.90
N PRO A 521 -9.63 -12.64 29.63
CA PRO A 521 -9.92 -13.87 28.90
C PRO A 521 -8.68 -14.72 28.61
N LEU A 522 -7.47 -14.17 28.76
CA LEU A 522 -6.20 -14.89 28.54
C LEU A 522 -5.83 -15.81 29.71
N VAL A 523 -6.42 -15.60 30.90
CA VAL A 523 -6.16 -16.43 32.09
C VAL A 523 -6.70 -17.83 31.87
N GLY A 524 -5.85 -18.84 32.07
CA GLY A 524 -6.19 -20.25 31.84
C GLY A 524 -6.12 -20.70 30.37
N GLN A 525 -5.80 -19.82 29.42
CA GLN A 525 -5.60 -20.23 28.03
C GLN A 525 -4.27 -20.97 27.82
N LYS A 526 -4.28 -21.95 26.92
CA LYS A 526 -3.07 -22.70 26.55
C LYS A 526 -2.01 -21.76 25.99
N GLY A 527 -0.79 -21.88 26.53
CA GLY A 527 0.36 -21.05 26.14
C GLY A 527 0.44 -19.69 26.83
N TRP A 528 -0.45 -19.38 27.77
CA TRP A 528 -0.38 -18.16 28.59
C TRP A 528 -0.05 -18.52 30.04
N ASP A 529 1.24 -18.44 30.39
CA ASP A 529 1.69 -18.52 31.78
C ASP A 529 1.69 -17.11 32.40
N ILE A 530 0.57 -16.77 33.03
CA ILE A 530 0.30 -15.45 33.61
C ILE A 530 0.52 -15.56 35.10
N ALA A 531 1.46 -14.77 35.63
CA ALA A 531 1.78 -14.69 37.05
C ALA A 531 0.92 -13.69 37.82
N LEU A 532 0.42 -12.65 37.13
CA LEU A 532 -0.48 -11.64 37.69
C LEU A 532 -1.24 -10.96 36.53
N SER A 533 -2.53 -10.68 36.70
CA SER A 533 -3.26 -9.82 35.75
C SER A 533 -4.40 -9.03 36.35
N LYS A 534 -4.75 -7.90 35.75
CA LYS A 534 -5.93 -7.12 36.13
C LYS A 534 -6.44 -6.33 34.93
N THR A 535 -7.75 -6.28 34.77
CA THR A 535 -8.43 -5.44 33.78
C THR A 535 -9.07 -4.22 34.46
N GLY A 536 -9.36 -3.19 33.68
CA GLY A 536 -10.15 -2.05 34.12
C GLY A 536 -10.95 -1.46 32.98
N PHE A 537 -12.12 -0.91 33.30
CA PHE A 537 -12.91 -0.12 32.35
C PHE A 537 -13.77 0.90 33.09
N THR A 538 -13.69 2.15 32.66
CA THR A 538 -14.69 3.21 32.90
C THR A 538 -14.78 4.06 31.63
N ASP A 539 -15.84 4.85 31.49
CA ASP A 539 -15.99 5.76 30.34
C ASP A 539 -14.82 6.77 30.25
N ALA A 540 -14.26 7.16 31.40
CA ALA A 540 -13.13 8.09 31.48
C ALA A 540 -11.76 7.43 31.28
N ALA A 541 -11.58 6.17 31.67
CA ALA A 541 -10.30 5.46 31.60
C ALA A 541 -10.07 4.70 30.29
N GLY A 542 -11.12 4.49 29.49
CA GLY A 542 -11.10 3.48 28.45
C GLY A 542 -10.88 2.08 29.05
N ARG A 543 -10.46 1.12 28.22
CA ARG A 543 -10.15 -0.25 28.66
C ARG A 543 -8.66 -0.36 29.01
N CYS A 544 -8.37 -0.85 30.21
CA CYS A 544 -7.04 -1.06 30.74
C CYS A 544 -6.76 -2.54 30.98
N LEU A 545 -5.50 -2.95 30.85
CA LEU A 545 -5.02 -4.30 31.16
C LEU A 545 -3.58 -4.23 31.64
N ILE A 546 -3.31 -4.92 32.73
CA ILE A 546 -1.96 -5.24 33.17
C ILE A 546 -1.79 -6.75 33.22
N MET A 547 -0.62 -7.22 32.81
CA MET A 547 -0.25 -8.63 32.84
C MET A 547 1.22 -8.78 33.16
N ARG A 548 1.54 -9.73 34.02
CA ARG A 548 2.90 -10.23 34.22
C ARG A 548 2.96 -11.66 33.72
N LEU A 549 3.79 -11.93 32.74
CA LEU A 549 4.01 -13.26 32.18
C LEU A 549 5.21 -13.92 32.84
N ARG A 550 5.12 -15.24 33.03
CA ARG A 550 6.25 -16.09 33.40
C ARG A 550 6.67 -16.89 32.17
N SER A 551 7.96 -16.92 31.90
CA SER A 551 8.60 -17.78 30.91
C SER A 551 9.83 -18.39 31.60
N VAL A 552 10.25 -19.60 31.18
CA VAL A 552 11.47 -20.22 31.72
C VAL A 552 12.63 -19.22 31.58
N GLY A 553 13.14 -18.74 32.71
CA GLY A 553 14.23 -17.77 32.78
C GLY A 553 13.83 -16.29 32.69
N ASP A 554 12.65 -15.91 32.19
CA ASP A 554 12.27 -14.51 31.94
C ASP A 554 10.86 -14.18 32.48
N SER A 555 10.71 -13.05 33.17
CA SER A 555 9.38 -12.47 33.45
C SER A 555 9.22 -11.12 32.76
N VAL A 556 8.03 -10.90 32.18
CA VAL A 556 7.71 -9.69 31.43
C VAL A 556 6.45 -9.05 31.98
N THR A 557 6.53 -7.79 32.36
CA THR A 557 5.39 -6.96 32.75
C THR A 557 4.90 -6.15 31.57
N MET A 558 3.60 -6.19 31.30
CA MET A 558 2.91 -5.46 30.25
C MET A 558 1.81 -4.61 30.86
N VAL A 559 1.78 -3.33 30.52
CA VAL A 559 0.78 -2.36 30.95
C VAL A 559 0.18 -1.70 29.72
N PHE A 560 -1.14 -1.74 29.62
CA PHE A 560 -1.95 -1.19 28.54
C PHE A 560 -3.05 -0.34 29.15
N LEU A 561 -3.03 0.98 28.92
CA LEU A 561 -4.03 1.92 29.43
C LEU A 561 -4.75 2.62 28.27
N ASP A 562 -5.99 3.03 28.53
CA ASP A 562 -6.83 3.79 27.61
C ASP A 562 -6.90 3.18 26.20
N ALA A 563 -7.36 1.93 26.10
CA ALA A 563 -7.84 1.42 24.82
C ALA A 563 -9.28 1.87 24.59
N GLY A 564 -9.61 2.22 23.35
CA GLY A 564 -10.97 2.61 22.96
C GLY A 564 -12.03 1.57 23.35
N THR A 565 -13.28 2.01 23.51
CA THR A 565 -14.40 1.21 24.04
C THR A 565 -14.69 -0.07 23.23
N ALA A 566 -14.45 -0.05 21.92
CA ALA A 566 -14.61 -1.20 21.01
C ALA A 566 -13.36 -2.11 20.93
N ALA A 567 -12.23 -1.69 21.50
CA ALA A 567 -10.97 -2.43 21.45
C ALA A 567 -10.84 -3.39 22.64
N PHE A 568 -9.93 -4.36 22.54
CA PHE A 568 -9.64 -5.27 23.66
C PHE A 568 -8.14 -5.27 23.93
N PRO A 569 -7.68 -4.72 25.08
CA PRO A 569 -6.26 -4.74 25.44
C PRO A 569 -5.62 -6.13 25.42
N ALA A 570 -6.40 -7.21 25.55
CA ALA A 570 -5.89 -8.57 25.39
C ALA A 570 -5.36 -8.84 23.97
N ARG A 571 -5.91 -8.19 22.95
CA ARG A 571 -5.41 -8.24 21.57
C ARG A 571 -4.03 -7.58 21.47
N ASP A 572 -3.86 -6.45 22.16
CA ASP A 572 -2.58 -5.75 22.26
C ASP A 572 -1.54 -6.63 22.99
N ALA A 573 -1.93 -7.33 24.06
CA ALA A 573 -1.08 -8.31 24.73
C ALA A 573 -0.67 -9.49 23.83
N ILE A 574 -1.60 -10.03 23.02
CA ILE A 574 -1.31 -11.07 22.02
C ILE A 574 -0.27 -10.56 21.00
N ASN A 575 -0.46 -9.34 20.50
CA ASN A 575 0.45 -8.74 19.52
C ASN A 575 1.86 -8.54 20.11
N ILE A 576 1.96 -7.97 21.32
CA ILE A 576 3.24 -7.80 22.01
C ILE A 576 3.91 -9.16 22.26
N ARG A 577 3.17 -10.16 22.74
CA ARG A 577 3.73 -11.50 22.99
C ARG A 577 4.30 -12.13 21.72
N ARG A 578 3.62 -12.01 20.57
CA ARG A 578 4.14 -12.49 19.27
C ARG A 578 5.48 -11.84 18.94
N LEU A 579 5.64 -10.54 19.21
CA LEU A 579 6.91 -9.83 18.97
C LEU A 579 8.03 -10.27 19.89
N LEU A 580 7.73 -10.47 21.16
CA LEU A 580 8.72 -10.94 22.13
C LEU A 580 9.20 -12.34 21.79
N LEU A 581 8.30 -13.23 21.37
CA LEU A 581 8.64 -14.57 20.89
C LEU A 581 9.48 -14.50 19.61
N ALA A 582 9.15 -13.62 18.67
CA ALA A 582 9.94 -13.40 17.46
C ALA A 582 11.36 -12.90 17.77
N ARG A 583 11.53 -12.03 18.79
CA ARG A 583 12.85 -11.55 19.26
C ARG A 583 13.69 -12.65 19.92
N LYS A 584 13.08 -13.57 20.67
CA LYS A 584 13.81 -14.69 21.32
C LYS A 584 14.29 -15.77 20.35
N LEU A 585 13.63 -15.87 19.19
CA LEU A 585 13.99 -16.80 18.12
C LEU A 585 14.98 -16.19 17.11
N ALA A 586 15.30 -14.91 17.26
CA ALA A 586 16.31 -14.16 16.51
C ALA A 586 17.67 -14.34 17.19
#